data_AF-A0A6A7C491-F1
#
_entry.id   AF-A0A6A7C491-F1
#
_cell.length_a   1.000
_cell.length_b   1.000
_cell.length_c   1.000
_cell.angle_alpha   90.00
_cell.angle_beta   90.00
_cell.angle_gamma   90.00
#
_symmetry.space_group_name_H-M   'P 1'
#
loop_
_entity.id
_entity.type
_entity.pdbx_description
1 polymer ?
#
loop_
_entity_poly.entity_id
_entity_poly.type
_entity_poly.pdbx_seq_one_letter_code
_entity_poly.pdbx_strand_id
1 'polypeptide(L)'
;MKEVPGSGAERGCDWRAAAARGDECAPLFLPGALRYKPRRARCSLLSLAVPSFSFLQHTPQSQSLLLPPTLTVNRSYAEPASLRFLTTMHYTLLVIALAASALGREHGHGHRHGDYHSQSGNVRTVTSWVTQYAHPTTAATTKSPTTFATAVNTPNAIHSAKVPVKAPDNNAANSGSSNQGLSLGNLVPNGKKAGLSGFPGISNISAFGQFAEHISWYSDYLPDTPDANGVMGIGMLWAAQGSSCTDLEKQRMQLFNDYVDNGNHPSIMFGFFEPDCYCPMSSDMSTRDAANAWNQHMVPLKNKGTILGSPSMCKQYDEDFLEPFSQEGLEHQWDVTSIHVNKPNIDEVKKVVEHYTKYNKPIWVSEFACVNDQPSWSPCTDQDQINSFIYDSVRYFESHPSVVAYGPSNGMGLGDVWPLTDSNGELTTSGKTYLYAIQGL
;
A
#
# COMPACT_ATOMS: atom_id res chain seq x y z
N MET A 1 41.40 31.48 57.68
CA MET A 1 42.54 31.02 56.85
C MET A 1 41.91 30.20 55.72
N LYS A 2 42.01 30.67 54.47
CA LYS A 2 42.95 30.21 53.41
C LYS A 2 42.63 28.79 52.91
N GLU A 3 42.61 28.45 51.62
CA GLU A 3 42.82 29.21 50.36
C GLU A 3 42.38 28.35 49.14
N VAL A 4 42.43 28.93 47.92
CA VAL A 4 42.03 28.38 46.60
C VAL A 4 43.03 28.97 45.57
N PRO A 5 43.63 28.25 44.58
CA PRO A 5 42.97 27.37 43.59
C PRO A 5 43.75 26.09 43.15
N GLY A 6 43.28 25.39 42.11
CA GLY A 6 44.09 24.48 41.26
C GLY A 6 43.26 23.47 40.43
N SER A 7 42.73 23.79 39.25
CA SER A 7 43.37 23.75 37.91
C SER A 7 43.77 22.36 37.39
N GLY A 8 43.16 21.87 36.30
CA GLY A 8 43.52 20.56 35.72
C GLY A 8 42.78 20.12 34.44
N ALA A 9 43.16 20.70 33.30
CA ALA A 9 43.11 20.16 31.93
C ALA A 9 41.85 19.40 31.42
N GLU A 10 41.12 20.06 30.52
CA GLU A 10 40.36 19.37 29.45
C GLU A 10 41.32 18.55 28.57
N ARG A 11 40.90 17.36 28.14
CA ARG A 11 41.58 16.59 27.08
C ARG A 11 40.75 16.65 25.81
N GLY A 12 41.31 17.26 24.78
CA GLY A 12 40.66 17.45 23.48
C GLY A 12 40.51 16.15 22.70
N CYS A 13 39.60 16.17 21.73
CA CYS A 13 39.43 15.10 20.75
C CYS A 13 40.71 14.93 19.90
N ASP A 14 41.01 13.68 19.52
CA ASP A 14 42.03 13.35 18.54
C ASP A 14 41.42 13.36 17.13
N TRP A 15 42.05 14.08 16.18
CA TRP A 15 41.59 14.23 14.81
C TRP A 15 42.68 13.79 13.83
N ARG A 16 42.74 12.49 13.55
CA ARG A 16 43.54 11.91 12.46
C ARG A 16 42.81 10.77 11.71
N ALA A 17 41.86 11.13 10.86
CA ALA A 17 41.60 10.47 9.57
C ALA A 17 40.48 11.20 8.80
N ALA A 18 40.80 12.34 8.17
CA ALA A 18 39.90 13.01 7.24
C ALA A 18 40.53 13.00 5.83
N ALA A 19 39.88 12.33 4.87
CA ALA A 19 40.20 12.42 3.44
C ALA A 19 39.09 11.80 2.56
N ALA A 20 37.92 12.45 2.43
CA ALA A 20 37.01 12.37 1.27
C ALA A 20 35.69 13.13 1.51
N ARG A 21 35.75 14.47 1.45
CA ARG A 21 34.67 15.39 1.05
C ARG A 21 35.25 16.80 1.21
N GLY A 22 35.63 17.40 0.08
CA GLY A 22 36.06 18.78 0.08
C GLY A 22 34.84 19.68 0.05
N ASP A 23 34.73 20.57 1.02
CA ASP A 23 33.98 21.82 0.95
C ASP A 23 34.67 22.82 1.89
N GLU A 24 34.97 24.01 1.39
CA GLU A 24 35.75 25.02 2.10
C GLU A 24 34.84 25.90 2.98
N CYS A 25 35.12 25.97 4.28
CA CYS A 25 34.54 26.98 5.17
C CYS A 25 35.61 28.03 5.55
N ALA A 26 35.46 29.24 5.01
CA ALA A 26 36.28 30.40 5.36
C ALA A 26 35.67 31.20 6.55
N PRO A 27 36.47 31.95 7.34
CA PRO A 27 36.18 32.09 8.77
C PRO A 27 35.52 33.41 9.24
N LEU A 28 35.05 33.36 10.49
CA LEU A 28 34.56 34.48 11.29
C LEU A 28 35.58 35.61 11.49
N PHE A 29 35.07 36.84 11.59
CA PHE A 29 35.67 37.94 12.35
C PHE A 29 34.67 38.50 13.39
N LEU A 30 35.17 38.74 14.60
CA LEU A 30 34.57 39.48 15.72
C LEU A 30 35.51 40.67 16.05
N PRO A 31 35.23 41.59 17.01
CA PRO A 31 34.08 41.74 17.92
C PRO A 31 33.48 43.16 17.97
N GLY A 32 32.40 43.35 18.75
CA GLY A 32 31.93 44.68 19.18
C GLY A 32 30.83 44.60 20.23
N ALA A 33 31.11 45.03 21.47
CA ALA A 33 30.15 44.95 22.59
C ALA A 33 29.58 46.34 22.95
N LEU A 34 28.33 46.38 23.45
CA LEU A 34 27.93 46.96 24.76
C LEU A 34 26.41 47.17 24.92
N ARG A 35 25.89 46.75 26.09
CA ARG A 35 24.79 47.34 26.91
C ARG A 35 23.50 47.86 26.22
N TYR A 36 22.35 47.34 26.63
CA TYR A 36 21.49 47.86 27.74
C TYR A 36 20.03 47.33 27.61
N LYS A 37 19.40 46.92 28.71
CA LYS A 37 17.94 46.63 28.79
C LYS A 37 17.25 47.76 29.55
N PRO A 38 15.98 48.08 29.24
CA PRO A 38 14.97 47.95 30.30
C PRO A 38 13.68 47.23 29.86
N ARG A 39 12.72 47.14 30.79
CA ARG A 39 11.55 46.25 30.76
C ARG A 39 10.27 46.93 30.26
N ARG A 40 9.38 46.10 29.69
CA ARG A 40 7.90 46.09 29.78
C ARG A 40 7.15 47.42 29.96
N ALA A 41 6.24 47.70 29.04
CA ALA A 41 4.92 48.27 29.34
C ALA A 41 3.82 47.40 28.69
N ARG A 42 2.69 47.22 29.37
CA ARG A 42 1.48 46.60 28.81
C ARG A 42 0.56 47.72 28.32
N CYS A 43 -0.03 47.58 27.14
CA CYS A 43 -1.24 48.31 26.76
C CYS A 43 -2.32 47.29 26.36
N SER A 44 -3.32 47.15 27.22
CA SER A 44 -4.59 46.52 26.86
C SER A 44 -5.45 47.58 26.18
N LEU A 45 -5.94 47.31 24.97
CA LEU A 45 -6.98 48.11 24.33
C LEU A 45 -8.27 47.29 24.28
N LEU A 46 -9.32 47.84 24.87
CA LEU A 46 -10.67 47.31 24.79
C LEU A 46 -11.13 47.34 23.33
N SER A 47 -11.69 46.23 22.85
CA SER A 47 -12.55 46.26 21.66
C SER A 47 -13.98 46.53 22.11
N LEU A 48 -14.62 47.56 21.57
CA LEU A 48 -15.99 47.94 21.88
C LEU A 48 -16.97 47.08 21.07
N ALA A 49 -17.91 46.44 21.76
CA ALA A 49 -19.04 45.79 21.12
C ALA A 49 -20.04 46.84 20.58
N VAL A 50 -20.59 46.59 19.39
CA VAL A 50 -21.69 47.36 18.77
C VAL A 50 -22.79 46.34 18.39
N PRO A 51 -24.09 46.62 18.62
CA PRO A 51 -25.07 45.57 18.85
C PRO A 51 -25.80 45.05 17.61
N SER A 52 -26.44 43.92 17.83
CA SER A 52 -27.38 43.18 16.99
C SER A 52 -28.36 44.03 16.16
N PHE A 53 -28.52 43.66 14.89
CA PHE A 53 -29.73 43.94 14.11
C PHE A 53 -30.54 42.65 13.95
N SER A 54 -31.72 42.60 14.58
CA SER A 54 -32.70 41.52 14.39
C SER A 54 -33.75 41.96 13.38
N PHE A 55 -33.79 41.33 12.20
CA PHE A 55 -34.88 41.52 11.25
C PHE A 55 -36.01 40.52 11.52
N LEU A 56 -37.12 41.02 12.08
CA LEU A 56 -38.41 40.35 12.15
C LEU A 56 -39.20 40.70 10.88
N GLN A 57 -39.63 39.73 10.07
CA GLN A 57 -40.83 39.89 9.25
C GLN A 57 -41.50 38.58 8.77
N HIS A 58 -42.71 38.40 9.27
CA HIS A 58 -43.90 37.74 8.71
C HIS A 58 -43.81 36.41 7.91
N THR A 59 -44.27 35.36 8.58
CA THR A 59 -45.10 34.29 8.00
C THR A 59 -46.54 34.75 7.72
N PRO A 60 -47.18 34.29 6.63
CA PRO A 60 -48.65 34.14 6.54
C PRO A 60 -49.09 32.69 6.79
N GLN A 61 -50.27 32.51 7.38
CA GLN A 61 -50.90 31.20 7.62
C GLN A 61 -51.89 30.78 6.52
N SER A 62 -52.25 29.48 6.55
CA SER A 62 -53.43 28.87 5.91
C SER A 62 -53.36 28.68 4.38
N GLN A 63 -53.98 27.66 3.77
CA GLN A 63 -55.16 26.88 4.19
C GLN A 63 -55.01 25.36 3.91
N SER A 64 -55.78 24.56 4.65
CA SER A 64 -56.03 23.13 4.44
C SER A 64 -57.21 22.90 3.48
N LEU A 65 -57.18 21.84 2.65
CA LEU A 65 -58.37 21.28 1.98
C LEU A 65 -58.13 19.86 1.38
N LEU A 66 -58.83 18.87 1.96
CA LEU A 66 -59.49 17.68 1.36
C LEU A 66 -58.80 16.73 0.33
N LEU A 67 -58.70 15.45 0.73
CA LEU A 67 -58.94 14.23 -0.08
C LEU A 67 -60.47 14.06 -0.36
N PRO A 68 -61.03 13.08 -1.13
CA PRO A 68 -60.48 11.88 -1.81
C PRO A 68 -61.02 11.78 -3.29
N PRO A 69 -61.26 10.62 -3.98
CA PRO A 69 -60.96 9.21 -3.68
C PRO A 69 -60.31 8.36 -4.81
N THR A 70 -60.01 7.12 -4.40
CA THR A 70 -59.61 5.94 -5.18
C THR A 70 -60.52 5.60 -6.37
N LEU A 71 -59.91 5.05 -7.43
CA LEU A 71 -60.60 4.30 -8.47
C LEU A 71 -59.85 2.99 -8.78
N THR A 72 -60.48 1.87 -8.43
CA THR A 72 -59.97 0.52 -8.68
C THR A 72 -60.48 0.02 -10.03
N VAL A 73 -59.59 -0.43 -10.92
CA VAL A 73 -59.98 -1.16 -12.13
C VAL A 73 -59.15 -2.42 -12.28
N ASN A 74 -59.80 -3.57 -12.08
CA ASN A 74 -59.33 -4.85 -12.58
C ASN A 74 -59.62 -4.96 -14.07
N ARG A 75 -58.63 -5.30 -14.90
CA ARG A 75 -58.81 -6.29 -15.97
C ARG A 75 -57.49 -6.86 -16.48
N SER A 76 -57.56 -8.15 -16.79
CA SER A 76 -56.48 -9.00 -17.28
C SER A 76 -56.51 -9.17 -18.80
N TYR A 77 -55.41 -9.76 -19.30
CA TYR A 77 -55.20 -10.48 -20.57
C TYR A 77 -54.39 -9.85 -21.71
N ALA A 78 -53.63 -10.77 -22.33
CA ALA A 78 -53.00 -10.78 -23.65
C ALA A 78 -51.58 -10.16 -23.78
N GLU A 79 -50.60 -11.05 -23.97
CA GLU A 79 -49.46 -10.77 -24.86
C GLU A 79 -49.96 -10.49 -26.29
N PRO A 80 -49.13 -9.87 -27.15
CA PRO A 80 -48.38 -10.73 -28.07
C PRO A 80 -46.91 -10.31 -28.31
N ALA A 81 -46.07 -11.34 -28.40
CA ALA A 81 -44.94 -11.54 -29.30
C ALA A 81 -44.39 -10.35 -30.13
N SER A 82 -43.10 -10.05 -29.89
CA SER A 82 -42.02 -9.79 -30.87
C SER A 82 -42.29 -8.97 -32.15
N LEU A 83 -41.62 -7.81 -32.29
CA LEU A 83 -40.74 -7.53 -33.46
C LEU A 83 -39.90 -6.23 -33.32
N ARG A 84 -38.64 -6.29 -33.82
CA ARG A 84 -37.70 -5.16 -34.10
C ARG A 84 -37.10 -4.49 -32.83
N PHE A 85 -35.91 -3.88 -32.84
CA PHE A 85 -35.00 -3.49 -33.93
C PHE A 85 -33.56 -3.97 -33.73
N LEU A 86 -32.90 -4.36 -34.82
CA LEU A 86 -31.44 -4.50 -34.94
C LEU A 86 -30.87 -3.16 -35.44
N THR A 87 -30.26 -2.36 -34.57
CA THR A 87 -29.42 -1.21 -34.96
C THR A 87 -28.31 -0.95 -33.93
N THR A 88 -27.10 -1.35 -34.32
CA THR A 88 -25.87 -0.55 -34.23
C THR A 88 -25.44 0.03 -32.87
N MET A 89 -24.40 -0.55 -32.28
CA MET A 89 -23.18 0.22 -31.97
C MET A 89 -21.92 -0.67 -31.90
N HIS A 90 -21.05 -0.55 -32.90
CA HIS A 90 -19.66 -0.99 -32.82
C HIS A 90 -18.84 0.15 -32.23
N TYR A 91 -18.40 0.08 -30.97
CA TYR A 91 -17.39 1.01 -30.42
C TYR A 91 -16.64 0.45 -29.19
N THR A 92 -16.06 -0.75 -29.30
CA THR A 92 -15.21 -1.30 -28.22
C THR A 92 -14.08 -2.20 -28.74
N LEU A 93 -13.22 -1.67 -29.61
CA LEU A 93 -12.04 -2.41 -30.11
C LEU A 93 -10.92 -1.47 -30.63
N LEU A 94 -10.51 -0.49 -29.80
CA LEU A 94 -9.38 0.40 -30.13
C LEU A 94 -8.66 1.00 -28.90
N VAL A 95 -8.22 0.17 -27.95
CA VAL A 95 -7.30 0.61 -26.87
C VAL A 95 -6.10 -0.35 -26.67
N ILE A 96 -6.21 -1.63 -27.03
CA ILE A 96 -5.12 -2.62 -26.89
C ILE A 96 -4.30 -2.74 -28.19
N ALA A 97 -3.52 -1.70 -28.53
CA ALA A 97 -2.59 -1.74 -29.68
C ALA A 97 -1.43 -0.73 -29.65
N LEU A 98 -1.03 -0.18 -28.48
CA LEU A 98 0.05 0.82 -28.39
C LEU A 98 0.96 0.67 -27.15
N ALA A 99 1.43 -0.56 -26.89
CA ALA A 99 2.40 -0.83 -25.79
C ALA A 99 3.44 -1.94 -26.11
N ALA A 100 3.70 -2.23 -27.39
CA ALA A 100 4.61 -3.31 -27.79
C ALA A 100 5.40 -2.97 -29.07
N SER A 101 6.33 -2.01 -28.99
CA SER A 101 7.28 -1.68 -30.08
C SER A 101 8.53 -0.94 -29.58
N ALA A 102 9.18 -1.46 -28.54
CA ALA A 102 10.50 -0.97 -28.10
C ALA A 102 11.32 -2.09 -27.43
N LEU A 103 12.05 -2.86 -28.24
CA LEU A 103 13.36 -3.48 -27.96
C LEU A 103 13.63 -4.52 -29.06
N GLY A 104 14.66 -4.29 -29.88
CA GLY A 104 14.96 -5.17 -31.00
C GLY A 104 15.79 -4.51 -32.10
N ARG A 105 17.04 -4.14 -31.80
CA ARG A 105 18.02 -3.90 -32.86
C ARG A 105 19.43 -4.30 -32.45
N GLU A 106 19.90 -5.37 -33.07
CA GLU A 106 21.26 -5.88 -32.95
C GLU A 106 22.28 -4.89 -33.52
N HIS A 107 23.40 -4.70 -32.83
CA HIS A 107 24.58 -4.06 -33.41
C HIS A 107 25.59 -5.13 -33.85
N GLY A 108 25.53 -5.49 -35.13
CA GLY A 108 26.60 -6.27 -35.77
C GLY A 108 27.86 -5.44 -35.94
N HIS A 109 28.98 -5.87 -35.33
CA HIS A 109 30.28 -5.24 -35.54
C HIS A 109 30.87 -5.60 -36.91
N GLY A 110 30.84 -4.65 -37.83
CA GLY A 110 31.58 -4.73 -39.09
C GLY A 110 33.00 -4.20 -38.94
N HIS A 111 34.02 -5.05 -39.10
CA HIS A 111 35.41 -4.61 -39.23
C HIS A 111 35.61 -3.80 -40.52
N ARG A 112 36.30 -2.67 -40.43
CA ARG A 112 37.01 -2.05 -41.57
C ARG A 112 38.29 -1.37 -41.13
N HIS A 113 39.38 -1.71 -41.81
CA HIS A 113 40.68 -1.02 -41.70
C HIS A 113 40.61 0.37 -42.34
N GLY A 114 41.42 1.28 -41.83
CA GLY A 114 41.66 2.61 -42.42
C GLY A 114 42.87 3.25 -41.74
N ASP A 115 44.03 3.15 -42.39
CA ASP A 115 45.26 3.85 -41.97
C ASP A 115 45.10 5.37 -42.10
N TYR A 116 45.68 6.14 -41.17
CA TYR A 116 46.30 7.44 -41.52
C TYR A 116 47.36 7.87 -40.49
N HIS A 117 48.55 8.21 -41.00
CA HIS A 117 49.67 8.77 -40.22
C HIS A 117 49.42 10.23 -39.81
N SER A 118 49.91 10.63 -38.62
CA SER A 118 50.65 11.90 -38.44
C SER A 118 51.46 11.99 -37.12
N GLN A 119 52.78 12.20 -37.25
CA GLN A 119 53.66 13.12 -36.48
C GLN A 119 53.53 13.16 -34.93
N SER A 120 54.49 12.60 -34.17
CA SER A 120 55.72 13.23 -33.63
C SER A 120 55.50 14.34 -32.57
N GLY A 121 56.12 14.32 -31.38
CA GLY A 121 57.08 13.37 -30.78
C GLY A 121 57.64 13.89 -29.44
N ASN A 122 58.56 13.12 -28.80
CA ASN A 122 59.28 13.39 -27.54
C ASN A 122 58.39 13.56 -26.27
N VAL A 123 58.59 12.84 -25.15
CA VAL A 123 59.77 12.90 -24.25
C VAL A 123 59.73 11.72 -23.23
N ARG A 124 60.93 11.26 -22.80
CA ARG A 124 61.26 10.42 -21.62
C ARG A 124 60.82 8.95 -21.57
N THR A 125 61.81 8.12 -21.89
CA THR A 125 62.09 6.80 -21.30
C THR A 125 62.10 6.82 -19.75
N VAL A 126 61.43 5.83 -19.14
CA VAL A 126 61.81 5.25 -17.83
C VAL A 126 61.71 3.72 -17.97
N THR A 127 62.69 3.02 -17.39
CA THR A 127 62.96 1.59 -17.64
C THR A 127 62.37 0.69 -16.56
N SER A 128 61.96 -0.54 -16.92
CA SER A 128 61.64 -1.70 -16.06
C SER A 128 60.42 -1.54 -15.11
N TRP A 129 59.63 -2.56 -14.80
CA TRP A 129 59.96 -4.00 -14.71
C TRP A 129 58.96 -4.93 -15.41
N VAL A 130 59.48 -6.08 -15.85
CA VAL A 130 58.70 -7.23 -16.32
C VAL A 130 58.41 -8.15 -15.13
N THR A 131 57.16 -8.57 -14.98
CA THR A 131 56.84 -9.82 -14.26
C THR A 131 55.73 -10.56 -15.01
N GLN A 132 56.11 -11.53 -15.83
CA GLN A 132 55.17 -12.55 -16.32
C GLN A 132 54.80 -13.46 -15.14
N TYR A 133 53.51 -13.77 -14.98
CA TYR A 133 53.08 -14.99 -14.31
C TYR A 133 52.21 -15.79 -15.27
N ALA A 134 52.65 -17.02 -15.55
CA ALA A 134 52.01 -17.92 -16.49
C ALA A 134 50.85 -18.68 -15.85
N HIS A 135 49.83 -18.98 -16.66
CA HIS A 135 48.80 -19.95 -16.31
C HIS A 135 49.38 -21.37 -16.24
N PRO A 136 48.95 -22.19 -15.27
CA PRO A 136 48.98 -23.64 -15.38
C PRO A 136 47.58 -24.19 -15.70
N THR A 137 47.42 -24.72 -16.91
CA THR A 137 46.27 -25.54 -17.32
C THR A 137 46.62 -27.02 -17.15
N THR A 138 45.91 -27.75 -16.29
CA THR A 138 45.82 -29.23 -16.21
C THR A 138 44.83 -29.57 -15.08
N ALA A 139 44.11 -30.69 -15.06
CA ALA A 139 43.64 -31.60 -16.10
C ALA A 139 42.40 -32.34 -15.53
N ALA A 140 41.53 -32.89 -16.37
CA ALA A 140 40.36 -33.64 -15.91
C ALA A 140 40.76 -34.92 -15.15
N THR A 141 39.97 -35.34 -14.15
CA THR A 141 40.00 -36.71 -13.62
C THR A 141 38.60 -37.15 -13.22
N THR A 142 38.11 -38.21 -13.89
CA THR A 142 36.83 -38.87 -13.63
C THR A 142 36.99 -39.98 -12.59
N LYS A 143 36.17 -39.99 -11.53
CA LYS A 143 35.84 -41.21 -10.76
C LYS A 143 34.40 -41.17 -10.26
N SER A 144 33.76 -42.35 -10.29
CA SER A 144 32.34 -42.57 -10.03
C SER A 144 32.07 -43.05 -8.59
N PRO A 145 30.91 -43.64 -8.23
CA PRO A 145 30.02 -43.04 -7.24
C PRO A 145 30.09 -43.72 -5.85
N THR A 146 29.87 -42.95 -4.79
CA THR A 146 29.65 -43.48 -3.44
C THR A 146 28.17 -43.76 -3.19
N THR A 147 27.86 -45.04 -3.08
CA THR A 147 26.61 -45.55 -2.48
C THR A 147 26.44 -45.08 -1.04
N PHE A 148 25.30 -44.47 -0.72
CA PHE A 148 24.83 -44.37 0.67
C PHE A 148 23.68 -45.35 0.91
N ALA A 149 23.81 -46.13 1.97
CA ALA A 149 22.86 -47.18 2.34
C ALA A 149 21.64 -46.61 3.09
N THR A 150 20.53 -47.32 2.94
CA THR A 150 19.28 -47.10 3.67
C THR A 150 19.42 -47.35 5.17
N ALA A 151 18.83 -46.47 5.99
CA ALA A 151 18.46 -46.77 7.37
C ALA A 151 17.07 -46.17 7.65
N VAL A 152 16.07 -47.04 7.73
CA VAL A 152 14.69 -46.70 8.10
C VAL A 152 14.61 -46.58 9.62
N ASN A 153 13.97 -45.53 10.14
CA ASN A 153 13.46 -45.47 11.52
C ASN A 153 12.13 -44.71 11.55
N THR A 154 11.04 -45.47 11.65
CA THR A 154 9.67 -44.98 11.89
C THR A 154 9.36 -44.93 13.41
N PRO A 155 8.29 -44.23 13.84
CA PRO A 155 8.37 -43.43 15.07
C PRO A 155 7.83 -44.12 16.33
N ASN A 156 8.32 -43.68 17.49
CA ASN A 156 7.73 -44.02 18.78
C ASN A 156 6.66 -42.98 19.20
N ALA A 157 5.57 -43.52 19.73
CA ALA A 157 4.36 -42.80 20.13
C ALA A 157 4.59 -41.65 21.13
N ILE A 158 3.86 -40.55 20.95
CA ILE A 158 3.59 -39.57 22.01
C ILE A 158 2.12 -39.70 22.42
N HIS A 159 1.89 -39.67 23.73
CA HIS A 159 0.61 -40.00 24.35
C HIS A 159 -0.48 -38.95 24.07
N SER A 160 -1.69 -39.43 23.73
CA SER A 160 -2.91 -38.62 23.76
C SER A 160 -3.30 -38.26 25.20
N ALA A 161 -3.11 -37.00 25.59
CA ALA A 161 -3.73 -36.43 26.78
C ALA A 161 -5.17 -35.98 26.45
N LYS A 162 -6.15 -36.60 27.12
CA LYS A 162 -7.58 -36.41 26.85
C LYS A 162 -8.09 -35.14 27.55
N VAL A 163 -8.08 -34.01 26.85
CA VAL A 163 -8.68 -32.75 27.32
C VAL A 163 -10.22 -32.87 27.34
N PRO A 164 -10.92 -32.48 28.42
CA PRO A 164 -12.37 -32.53 28.46
C PRO A 164 -12.97 -31.35 27.67
N VAL A 165 -13.47 -31.63 26.46
CA VAL A 165 -14.22 -30.66 25.66
C VAL A 165 -15.58 -30.42 26.32
N LYS A 166 -15.82 -29.19 26.78
CA LYS A 166 -17.14 -28.73 27.23
C LYS A 166 -18.05 -28.61 26.00
N ALA A 167 -19.27 -29.14 26.07
CA ALA A 167 -20.22 -29.08 24.97
C ALA A 167 -20.53 -27.62 24.56
N PRO A 168 -20.59 -27.29 23.26
CA PRO A 168 -21.09 -26.01 22.81
C PRO A 168 -22.61 -25.95 22.99
N ASP A 169 -23.11 -24.83 23.52
CA ASP A 169 -24.55 -24.60 23.66
C ASP A 169 -25.18 -24.40 22.28
N ASN A 170 -26.14 -25.26 21.93
CA ASN A 170 -26.90 -25.18 20.68
C ASN A 170 -27.92 -24.02 20.71
N ASN A 171 -27.43 -22.78 20.63
CA ASN A 171 -28.24 -21.64 20.21
C ASN A 171 -27.96 -21.35 18.74
N ALA A 172 -28.68 -22.05 17.87
CA ALA A 172 -28.74 -21.74 16.44
C ALA A 172 -29.47 -20.40 16.25
N ALA A 173 -28.73 -19.29 16.39
CA ALA A 173 -29.18 -17.99 15.96
C ALA A 173 -29.40 -18.04 14.44
N ASN A 174 -30.64 -17.75 14.02
CA ASN A 174 -31.05 -17.79 12.63
C ASN A 174 -30.32 -16.67 11.85
N SER A 175 -29.16 -16.99 11.28
CA SER A 175 -28.32 -16.06 10.53
C SER A 175 -28.95 -15.73 9.17
N GLY A 176 -29.97 -14.86 9.22
CA GLY A 176 -30.32 -14.06 8.05
C GLY A 176 -29.14 -13.16 7.73
N SER A 177 -28.41 -13.46 6.66
CA SER A 177 -27.29 -12.66 6.17
C SER A 177 -27.78 -11.31 5.65
N SER A 178 -28.14 -10.41 6.56
CA SER A 178 -28.18 -8.98 6.28
C SER A 178 -26.78 -8.54 5.90
N ASN A 179 -26.60 -7.92 4.74
CA ASN A 179 -25.35 -7.26 4.38
C ASN A 179 -25.09 -6.14 5.41
N GLN A 180 -24.34 -6.45 6.46
CA GLN A 180 -23.92 -5.50 7.48
C GLN A 180 -22.84 -4.62 6.86
N GLY A 181 -23.28 -3.52 6.25
CA GLY A 181 -22.40 -2.53 5.65
C GLY A 181 -21.38 -1.99 6.65
N LEU A 182 -20.25 -1.51 6.13
CA LEU A 182 -19.19 -0.93 6.95
C LEU A 182 -19.69 0.29 7.73
N SER A 183 -19.22 0.42 8.97
CA SER A 183 -19.46 1.59 9.80
C SER A 183 -18.30 1.77 10.79
N LEU A 184 -18.20 2.93 11.45
CA LEU A 184 -17.16 3.16 12.47
C LEU A 184 -17.25 2.19 13.66
N GLY A 185 -18.40 1.54 13.88
CA GLY A 185 -18.58 0.48 14.88
C GLY A 185 -18.34 -0.94 14.35
N ASN A 186 -18.25 -1.13 13.03
CA ASN A 186 -17.94 -2.40 12.38
C ASN A 186 -17.09 -2.17 11.13
N LEU A 187 -15.77 -2.35 11.28
CA LEU A 187 -14.77 -2.20 10.22
C LEU A 187 -14.36 -3.54 9.58
N VAL A 188 -15.12 -4.61 9.83
CA VAL A 188 -14.96 -5.92 9.17
C VAL A 188 -16.02 -6.00 8.05
N PRO A 189 -15.63 -5.91 6.76
CA PRO A 189 -16.60 -5.91 5.66
C PRO A 189 -17.42 -7.21 5.67
N ASN A 190 -18.75 -7.11 5.61
CA ASN A 190 -19.69 -8.24 5.56
C ASN A 190 -19.36 -9.42 6.53
N GLY A 191 -18.74 -9.13 7.68
CA GLY A 191 -18.40 -10.12 8.71
C GLY A 191 -17.18 -11.01 8.43
N LYS A 192 -16.42 -10.81 7.34
CA LYS A 192 -15.15 -11.52 7.09
C LYS A 192 -14.00 -10.51 7.00
N LYS A 193 -12.82 -10.85 7.53
CA LYS A 193 -11.61 -10.01 7.36
C LYS A 193 -10.93 -10.25 6.01
N ALA A 194 -11.03 -11.48 5.50
CA ALA A 194 -10.44 -11.91 4.23
C ALA A 194 -10.93 -11.07 3.03
N GLY A 195 -9.98 -10.62 2.23
CA GLY A 195 -10.18 -9.84 1.01
C GLY A 195 -9.19 -10.21 -0.08
N LEU A 196 -9.07 -9.34 -1.09
CA LEU A 196 -8.11 -9.49 -2.18
C LEU A 196 -7.66 -8.11 -2.65
N SER A 197 -6.36 -7.92 -2.85
CA SER A 197 -5.81 -6.70 -3.44
C SER A 197 -5.13 -7.04 -4.76
N GLY A 198 -5.26 -6.22 -5.81
CA GLY A 198 -4.61 -6.52 -7.07
C GLY A 198 -4.94 -5.57 -8.21
N PHE A 199 -4.67 -6.00 -9.45
CA PHE A 199 -4.75 -5.13 -10.62
C PHE A 199 -6.19 -4.72 -11.03
N PRO A 200 -6.36 -3.58 -11.71
CA PRO A 200 -7.63 -3.15 -12.32
C PRO A 200 -8.32 -4.28 -13.10
N GLY A 201 -9.56 -4.59 -12.71
CA GLY A 201 -10.34 -5.68 -13.33
C GLY A 201 -10.03 -7.08 -12.80
N ILE A 202 -9.37 -7.23 -11.65
CA ILE A 202 -9.21 -8.50 -10.93
C ILE A 202 -10.54 -9.23 -10.67
N SER A 203 -11.67 -8.51 -10.60
CA SER A 203 -13.00 -9.11 -10.48
C SER A 203 -13.55 -9.81 -11.74
N ASN A 204 -12.90 -9.61 -12.90
CA ASN A 204 -13.33 -10.18 -14.18
C ASN A 204 -12.66 -11.53 -14.51
N ILE A 205 -11.70 -12.00 -13.70
CA ILE A 205 -10.97 -13.26 -13.94
C ILE A 205 -11.73 -14.46 -13.36
N SER A 206 -11.57 -15.65 -13.95
CA SER A 206 -12.29 -16.87 -13.56
C SER A 206 -12.06 -17.26 -12.09
N ALA A 207 -10.86 -17.04 -11.56
CA ALA A 207 -10.53 -17.27 -10.15
C ALA A 207 -11.29 -16.36 -9.17
N PHE A 208 -11.75 -15.16 -9.56
CA PHE A 208 -12.41 -14.25 -8.63
C PHE A 208 -13.71 -14.84 -8.06
N GLY A 209 -14.48 -15.56 -8.88
CA GLY A 209 -15.67 -16.28 -8.42
C GLY A 209 -15.37 -17.34 -7.35
N GLN A 210 -14.18 -17.95 -7.39
CA GLN A 210 -13.76 -18.95 -6.39
C GLN A 210 -13.37 -18.30 -5.06
N PHE A 211 -12.80 -17.09 -5.08
CA PHE A 211 -12.55 -16.31 -3.86
C PHE A 211 -13.83 -15.70 -3.27
N ALA A 212 -14.77 -15.25 -4.11
CA ALA A 212 -15.93 -14.44 -3.70
C ALA A 212 -16.80 -15.08 -2.61
N GLU A 213 -16.90 -16.41 -2.55
CA GLU A 213 -17.63 -17.12 -1.49
C GLU A 213 -16.96 -16.99 -0.10
N HIS A 214 -15.66 -16.67 -0.04
CA HIS A 214 -14.83 -16.68 1.17
C HIS A 214 -14.21 -15.34 1.53
N ILE A 215 -14.15 -14.38 0.60
CA ILE A 215 -13.79 -12.99 0.89
C ILE A 215 -15.04 -12.12 1.13
N SER A 216 -14.84 -10.88 1.57
CA SER A 216 -15.90 -9.87 1.77
C SER A 216 -15.63 -8.53 1.10
N TRP A 217 -14.36 -8.25 0.75
CA TRP A 217 -13.93 -7.03 0.09
C TRP A 217 -12.83 -7.31 -0.93
N TYR A 218 -12.66 -6.43 -1.91
CA TYR A 218 -11.47 -6.39 -2.76
C TYR A 218 -11.11 -4.97 -3.18
N SER A 219 -9.84 -4.73 -3.53
CA SER A 219 -9.39 -3.48 -4.14
C SER A 219 -8.67 -3.76 -5.46
N ASP A 220 -8.87 -2.88 -6.44
CA ASP A 220 -8.16 -2.92 -7.73
C ASP A 220 -7.29 -1.66 -8.00
N TYR A 221 -7.02 -0.91 -6.92
CA TYR A 221 -6.33 0.38 -6.87
C TYR A 221 -7.02 1.56 -7.59
N LEU A 222 -8.22 1.37 -8.16
CA LEU A 222 -9.01 2.45 -8.73
C LEU A 222 -9.82 3.18 -7.63
N PRO A 223 -10.23 4.45 -7.85
CA PRO A 223 -11.11 5.15 -6.92
C PRO A 223 -12.56 4.63 -6.98
N ASP A 224 -12.95 3.97 -8.09
CA ASP A 224 -14.31 3.55 -8.42
C ASP A 224 -14.52 2.03 -8.42
N THR A 225 -13.67 1.27 -7.71
CA THR A 225 -13.77 -0.20 -7.56
C THR A 225 -15.23 -0.62 -7.30
N PRO A 226 -15.88 -1.35 -8.22
CA PRO A 226 -17.30 -1.71 -8.06
C PRO A 226 -17.48 -2.90 -7.12
N ASP A 227 -18.69 -3.06 -6.57
CA ASP A 227 -19.07 -4.34 -5.94
C ASP A 227 -19.18 -5.45 -6.98
N ALA A 228 -18.66 -6.63 -6.69
CA ALA A 228 -18.65 -7.77 -7.62
C ALA A 228 -18.90 -9.09 -6.87
N ASN A 229 -19.81 -9.94 -7.38
CA ASN A 229 -20.15 -11.27 -6.81
C ASN A 229 -20.51 -11.26 -5.30
N GLY A 230 -21.05 -10.15 -4.78
CA GLY A 230 -21.35 -9.99 -3.34
C GLY A 230 -20.15 -9.56 -2.48
N VAL A 231 -18.99 -9.36 -3.10
CA VAL A 231 -17.76 -8.81 -2.50
C VAL A 231 -17.77 -7.29 -2.67
N MET A 232 -17.46 -6.56 -1.60
CA MET A 232 -17.44 -5.08 -1.61
C MET A 232 -16.23 -4.54 -2.38
N GLY A 233 -16.47 -3.60 -3.29
CA GLY A 233 -15.41 -2.86 -3.98
C GLY A 233 -14.83 -1.77 -3.09
N ILE A 234 -13.51 -1.78 -2.87
CA ILE A 234 -12.80 -0.79 -2.06
C ILE A 234 -12.01 0.15 -2.97
N GLY A 235 -12.43 1.41 -3.01
CA GLY A 235 -11.76 2.48 -3.74
C GLY A 235 -10.44 2.90 -3.08
N MET A 236 -9.52 3.41 -3.90
CA MET A 236 -8.26 4.00 -3.47
C MET A 236 -7.97 5.31 -4.23
N LEU A 237 -7.62 6.37 -3.49
CA LEU A 237 -7.00 7.56 -4.07
C LEU A 237 -5.49 7.33 -4.20
N TRP A 238 -5.09 6.61 -5.25
CA TRP A 238 -3.72 6.09 -5.41
C TRP A 238 -2.62 7.16 -5.28
N ALA A 239 -2.81 8.31 -5.93
CA ALA A 239 -1.97 9.50 -5.80
C ALA A 239 -2.82 10.77 -6.05
N ALA A 240 -2.26 11.93 -5.73
CA ALA A 240 -2.86 13.23 -5.98
C ALA A 240 -1.80 14.30 -6.24
N GLN A 241 -2.22 15.57 -6.40
CA GLN A 241 -1.32 16.71 -6.64
C GLN A 241 -0.15 16.73 -5.65
N GLY A 242 1.07 16.83 -6.18
CA GLY A 242 2.32 16.77 -5.42
C GLY A 242 2.99 15.38 -5.43
N SER A 243 2.37 14.39 -6.07
CA SER A 243 3.05 13.17 -6.51
C SER A 243 4.08 13.46 -7.60
N SER A 244 5.24 12.80 -7.51
CA SER A 244 6.26 12.78 -8.58
C SER A 244 5.78 12.02 -9.84
N CYS A 245 4.71 11.23 -9.76
CA CYS A 245 4.15 10.43 -10.86
C CYS A 245 3.20 11.20 -11.78
N THR A 246 3.64 12.34 -12.30
CA THR A 246 2.75 13.35 -12.93
C THR A 246 1.78 12.86 -14.01
N ASP A 247 2.05 11.79 -14.75
CA ASP A 247 1.10 11.28 -15.77
C ASP A 247 0.13 10.23 -15.21
N LEU A 248 0.58 9.39 -14.27
CA LEU A 248 -0.28 8.42 -13.57
C LEU A 248 -1.16 9.12 -12.54
N GLU A 249 -0.64 10.15 -11.87
CA GLU A 249 -1.36 11.06 -10.98
C GLU A 249 -2.56 11.70 -11.70
N LYS A 250 -2.36 12.39 -12.82
CA LYS A 250 -3.45 12.93 -13.65
C LYS A 250 -4.49 11.89 -14.02
N GLN A 251 -4.07 10.68 -14.41
CA GLN A 251 -5.00 9.61 -14.77
C GLN A 251 -5.85 9.16 -13.58
N ARG A 252 -5.24 8.91 -12.41
CA ARG A 252 -5.94 8.48 -11.19
C ARG A 252 -6.82 9.59 -10.61
N MET A 253 -6.36 10.84 -10.66
CA MET A 253 -7.13 12.02 -10.26
C MET A 253 -8.34 12.27 -11.17
N GLN A 254 -8.21 12.07 -12.48
CA GLN A 254 -9.34 12.19 -13.40
C GLN A 254 -10.44 11.19 -13.05
N LEU A 255 -10.08 9.90 -12.85
CA LEU A 255 -11.03 8.86 -12.44
C LEU A 255 -11.67 9.17 -11.07
N PHE A 256 -10.91 9.70 -10.12
CA PHE A 256 -11.43 10.08 -8.80
C PHE A 256 -12.43 11.23 -8.91
N ASN A 257 -12.10 12.28 -9.67
CA ASN A 257 -12.98 13.42 -9.90
C ASN A 257 -14.26 12.97 -10.62
N ASP A 258 -14.15 12.21 -11.71
CA ASP A 258 -15.30 11.67 -12.45
C ASP A 258 -16.21 10.83 -11.52
N TYR A 259 -15.65 10.01 -10.63
CA TYR A 259 -16.42 9.24 -9.67
C TYR A 259 -17.18 10.13 -8.67
N VAL A 260 -16.50 11.13 -8.07
CA VAL A 260 -17.06 12.00 -7.03
C VAL A 260 -18.03 13.06 -7.57
N ASP A 261 -17.76 13.60 -8.76
CA ASP A 261 -18.60 14.61 -9.44
C ASP A 261 -19.93 14.01 -9.95
N ASN A 262 -19.94 12.71 -10.26
CA ASN A 262 -21.17 11.94 -10.48
C ASN A 262 -21.98 11.69 -9.18
N GLY A 263 -21.56 12.27 -8.05
CA GLY A 263 -22.25 12.22 -6.77
C GLY A 263 -21.90 11.02 -5.89
N ASN A 264 -21.05 10.10 -6.37
CA ASN A 264 -20.69 8.89 -5.63
C ASN A 264 -19.76 9.20 -4.44
N HIS A 265 -19.77 8.28 -3.48
CA HIS A 265 -18.80 8.16 -2.41
C HIS A 265 -18.86 6.72 -1.88
N PRO A 266 -17.73 6.06 -1.58
CA PRO A 266 -17.75 4.68 -1.14
C PRO A 266 -18.04 4.59 0.37
N SER A 267 -18.29 3.38 0.87
CA SER A 267 -18.34 3.14 2.33
C SER A 267 -16.96 3.34 2.97
N ILE A 268 -15.88 3.06 2.25
CA ILE A 268 -14.49 3.29 2.65
C ILE A 268 -13.64 3.67 1.43
N MET A 269 -12.66 4.57 1.63
CA MET A 269 -11.67 4.95 0.62
C MET A 269 -10.26 4.82 1.23
N PHE A 270 -9.36 4.09 0.57
CA PHE A 270 -7.94 4.08 0.93
C PHE A 270 -7.25 5.38 0.48
N GLY A 271 -6.29 5.85 1.29
CA GLY A 271 -5.40 6.95 0.94
C GLY A 271 -4.32 6.56 -0.07
N PHE A 272 -3.29 7.40 -0.16
CA PHE A 272 -2.21 7.28 -1.15
C PHE A 272 -1.43 5.97 -1.02
N PHE A 273 -1.07 5.41 -2.17
CA PHE A 273 -0.36 4.15 -2.30
C PHE A 273 1.15 4.40 -2.15
N GLU A 274 1.74 4.03 -1.02
CA GLU A 274 3.20 4.10 -0.81
C GLU A 274 3.83 5.49 -1.11
N PRO A 275 3.31 6.60 -0.56
CA PRO A 275 3.90 7.94 -0.78
C PRO A 275 5.35 8.06 -0.29
N ASP A 276 5.79 7.15 0.58
CA ASP A 276 7.16 7.04 1.10
C ASP A 276 8.15 6.31 0.16
N CYS A 277 7.67 5.79 -0.98
CA CYS A 277 8.46 5.18 -2.05
C CYS A 277 8.37 5.91 -3.38
N TYR A 278 9.33 5.62 -4.26
CA TYR A 278 9.54 6.33 -5.52
C TYR A 278 8.63 5.87 -6.67
N CYS A 279 8.35 6.83 -7.54
CA CYS A 279 7.69 6.63 -8.82
C CYS A 279 8.47 5.66 -9.75
N PRO A 280 7.82 4.82 -10.60
CA PRO A 280 6.40 4.77 -10.95
C PRO A 280 5.58 3.68 -10.26
N MET A 281 6.19 2.90 -9.35
CA MET A 281 5.49 1.81 -8.67
C MET A 281 4.69 2.29 -7.44
N SER A 282 5.05 3.47 -6.92
CA SER A 282 4.55 4.05 -5.68
C SER A 282 4.22 5.54 -5.90
N SER A 283 3.40 6.14 -5.03
CA SER A 283 2.84 7.49 -5.28
C SER A 283 3.80 8.65 -5.04
N ASP A 284 4.94 8.45 -4.36
CA ASP A 284 6.07 9.41 -4.31
C ASP A 284 5.63 10.84 -3.98
N MET A 285 5.21 11.07 -2.73
CA MET A 285 4.66 12.34 -2.25
C MET A 285 5.43 12.81 -1.01
N SER A 286 5.49 14.12 -0.77
CA SER A 286 5.92 14.62 0.54
C SER A 286 4.77 14.50 1.56
N THR A 287 5.09 14.49 2.86
CA THR A 287 4.09 14.50 3.95
C THR A 287 3.15 15.70 3.82
N ARG A 288 3.73 16.86 3.45
CA ARG A 288 3.03 18.12 3.26
C ARG A 288 2.07 18.10 2.07
N ASP A 289 2.52 17.56 0.94
CA ASP A 289 1.70 17.47 -0.27
C ASP A 289 0.57 16.45 -0.10
N ALA A 290 0.88 15.29 0.50
CA ALA A 290 -0.12 14.31 0.88
C ALA A 290 -1.16 14.91 1.85
N ALA A 291 -0.75 15.70 2.85
CA ALA A 291 -1.67 16.35 3.78
C ALA A 291 -2.58 17.39 3.10
N ASN A 292 -2.03 18.20 2.19
CA ASN A 292 -2.80 19.15 1.39
C ASN A 292 -3.86 18.40 0.54
N ALA A 293 -3.44 17.37 -0.19
CA ALA A 293 -4.33 16.55 -1.02
C ALA A 293 -5.37 15.77 -0.18
N TRP A 294 -5.00 15.29 1.01
CA TRP A 294 -5.92 14.62 1.93
C TRP A 294 -7.05 15.53 2.38
N ASN A 295 -6.72 16.76 2.81
CA ASN A 295 -7.72 17.77 3.17
C ASN A 295 -8.59 18.16 1.96
N GLN A 296 -8.00 18.24 0.76
CA GLN A 296 -8.72 18.61 -0.46
C GLN A 296 -9.66 17.52 -0.99
N HIS A 297 -9.31 16.24 -0.85
CA HIS A 297 -10.01 15.14 -1.53
C HIS A 297 -10.62 14.09 -0.59
N MET A 298 -9.91 13.70 0.48
CA MET A 298 -10.36 12.62 1.39
C MET A 298 -11.31 13.14 2.47
N VAL A 299 -11.04 14.32 3.05
CA VAL A 299 -11.91 14.92 4.08
C VAL A 299 -13.33 15.23 3.55
N PRO A 300 -13.54 15.71 2.31
CA PRO A 300 -14.88 15.82 1.73
C PRO A 300 -15.65 14.50 1.64
N LEU A 301 -14.97 13.37 1.39
CA LEU A 301 -15.61 12.04 1.44
C LEU A 301 -16.02 11.67 2.86
N LYS A 302 -15.17 11.97 3.85
CA LYS A 302 -15.53 11.76 5.27
C LYS A 302 -16.77 12.53 5.69
N ASN A 303 -16.94 13.76 5.20
CA ASN A 303 -18.13 14.58 5.44
C ASN A 303 -19.40 13.98 4.81
N LYS A 304 -19.28 13.07 3.82
CA LYS A 304 -20.37 12.25 3.26
C LYS A 304 -20.54 10.90 3.97
N GLY A 305 -19.78 10.62 5.03
CA GLY A 305 -19.85 9.38 5.82
C GLY A 305 -18.87 8.28 5.42
N THR A 306 -18.01 8.50 4.42
CA THR A 306 -16.97 7.54 4.02
C THR A 306 -15.96 7.32 5.15
N ILE A 307 -15.61 6.07 5.41
CA ILE A 307 -14.50 5.69 6.28
C ILE A 307 -13.17 5.96 5.55
N LEU A 308 -12.20 6.60 6.18
CA LEU A 308 -10.92 6.88 5.56
C LEU A 308 -9.85 5.88 6.01
N GLY A 309 -9.27 5.15 5.06
CA GLY A 309 -8.02 4.41 5.26
C GLY A 309 -6.82 5.34 5.14
N SER A 310 -5.81 5.20 6.00
CA SER A 310 -4.56 5.94 5.84
C SER A 310 -3.89 5.65 4.49
N PRO A 311 -2.93 6.49 4.06
CA PRO A 311 -1.89 6.01 3.14
C PRO A 311 -1.21 4.76 3.70
N SER A 312 -0.80 3.83 2.84
CA SER A 312 -0.05 2.62 3.20
C SER A 312 1.43 2.80 2.84
N MET A 313 2.35 2.38 3.70
CA MET A 313 3.79 2.69 3.58
C MET A 313 4.61 1.52 3.02
N CYS A 314 5.48 1.77 2.05
CA CYS A 314 6.38 0.74 1.49
C CYS A 314 7.49 0.33 2.47
N LYS A 315 7.92 1.25 3.35
CA LYS A 315 8.95 1.00 4.37
C LYS A 315 8.45 0.14 5.54
N GLN A 316 7.15 -0.16 5.60
CA GLN A 316 6.55 -1.05 6.60
C GLN A 316 6.80 -0.57 8.04
N TYR A 317 7.53 -1.32 8.88
CA TYR A 317 7.89 -0.88 10.25
C TYR A 317 9.07 0.11 10.28
N ASP A 318 9.78 0.30 9.17
CA ASP A 318 10.86 1.29 9.03
C ASP A 318 10.33 2.63 8.46
N GLU A 319 9.01 2.83 8.43
CA GLU A 319 8.39 4.07 7.94
C GLU A 319 8.69 5.28 8.82
N ASP A 320 8.88 6.41 8.15
CA ASP A 320 9.20 7.73 8.69
C ASP A 320 8.19 8.80 8.22
N PHE A 321 7.03 8.37 7.70
CA PHE A 321 6.12 9.22 6.92
C PHE A 321 4.76 9.41 7.58
N LEU A 322 4.12 8.35 8.08
CA LEU A 322 2.73 8.39 8.50
C LEU A 322 2.54 9.18 9.81
N GLU A 323 3.55 9.13 10.71
CA GLU A 323 3.58 9.96 11.90
C GLU A 323 3.73 11.47 11.58
N PRO A 324 4.74 11.93 10.83
CA PRO A 324 4.79 13.34 10.38
C PRO A 324 3.56 13.79 9.58
N PHE A 325 3.05 12.97 8.65
CA PHE A 325 1.81 13.25 7.90
C PHE A 325 0.62 13.54 8.84
N SER A 326 0.45 12.80 9.92
CA SER A 326 -0.60 13.05 10.92
C SER A 326 -0.50 14.42 11.61
N GLN A 327 0.70 15.02 11.61
CA GLN A 327 1.03 16.28 12.27
C GLN A 327 0.97 17.50 11.33
N GLU A 328 0.80 17.30 10.02
CA GLU A 328 0.77 18.38 8.99
C GLU A 328 -0.49 19.27 9.02
N GLY A 329 -1.41 19.02 9.94
CA GLY A 329 -2.67 19.77 10.08
C GLY A 329 -3.84 19.18 9.29
N LEU A 330 -4.04 17.86 9.35
CA LEU A 330 -5.19 17.19 8.76
C LEU A 330 -6.49 17.67 9.41
N GLU A 331 -7.47 18.10 8.60
CA GLU A 331 -8.80 18.54 9.08
C GLU A 331 -9.60 17.37 9.67
N HIS A 332 -9.40 16.16 9.14
CA HIS A 332 -9.86 14.92 9.74
C HIS A 332 -8.79 13.83 9.58
N GLN A 333 -8.48 13.12 10.67
CA GLN A 333 -7.54 11.99 10.68
C GLN A 333 -8.14 10.76 9.95
N TRP A 334 -7.33 9.77 9.62
CA TRP A 334 -7.88 8.50 9.11
C TRP A 334 -8.63 7.72 10.20
N ASP A 335 -9.55 6.84 9.80
CA ASP A 335 -10.32 5.98 10.71
C ASP A 335 -9.64 4.63 10.91
N VAL A 336 -9.05 4.07 9.85
CA VAL A 336 -8.38 2.76 9.84
C VAL A 336 -6.98 2.88 9.24
N THR A 337 -5.98 2.28 9.89
CA THR A 337 -4.60 2.32 9.43
C THR A 337 -4.41 1.25 8.36
N SER A 338 -4.19 1.68 7.11
CA SER A 338 -3.90 0.84 5.96
C SER A 338 -2.41 0.51 5.93
N ILE A 339 -2.04 -0.77 5.81
CA ILE A 339 -0.64 -1.20 5.84
C ILE A 339 -0.33 -2.23 4.75
N HIS A 340 0.87 -2.16 4.19
CA HIS A 340 1.45 -3.21 3.35
C HIS A 340 2.39 -4.08 4.19
N VAL A 341 2.39 -5.40 3.94
CA VAL A 341 3.22 -6.38 4.66
C VAL A 341 3.94 -7.29 3.67
N ASN A 342 5.14 -6.89 3.27
CA ASN A 342 6.00 -7.57 2.31
C ASN A 342 7.19 -8.15 3.06
N LYS A 343 7.05 -9.38 3.58
CA LYS A 343 7.97 -10.00 4.55
C LYS A 343 8.19 -11.50 4.25
N PRO A 344 9.30 -12.12 4.71
CA PRO A 344 9.64 -13.49 4.31
C PRO A 344 9.10 -14.58 5.24
N ASN A 345 8.59 -14.21 6.42
CA ASN A 345 8.08 -15.12 7.44
C ASN A 345 7.10 -14.42 8.41
N ILE A 346 6.40 -15.22 9.22
CA ILE A 346 5.36 -14.75 10.15
C ILE A 346 5.89 -13.87 11.31
N ASP A 347 7.14 -14.02 11.73
CA ASP A 347 7.68 -13.22 12.84
C ASP A 347 7.99 -11.79 12.39
N GLU A 348 8.39 -11.60 11.14
CA GLU A 348 8.50 -10.26 10.54
C GLU A 348 7.11 -9.65 10.25
N VAL A 349 6.13 -10.44 9.79
CA VAL A 349 4.71 -9.98 9.63
C VAL A 349 4.17 -9.40 10.93
N LYS A 350 4.38 -10.08 12.06
CA LYS A 350 3.99 -9.58 13.39
C LYS A 350 4.63 -8.23 13.68
N LYS A 351 5.94 -8.06 13.47
CA LYS A 351 6.60 -6.77 13.73
C LYS A 351 5.97 -5.60 12.96
N VAL A 352 5.54 -5.82 11.72
CA VAL A 352 4.83 -4.79 10.94
C VAL A 352 3.49 -4.46 11.61
N VAL A 353 2.64 -5.46 11.88
CA VAL A 353 1.33 -5.23 12.51
C VAL A 353 1.47 -4.56 13.88
N GLU A 354 2.37 -5.05 14.75
CA GLU A 354 2.59 -4.47 16.08
C GLU A 354 3.11 -3.03 16.01
N HIS A 355 3.98 -2.68 15.04
CA HIS A 355 4.44 -1.28 14.84
C HIS A 355 3.29 -0.31 14.64
N TYR A 356 2.32 -0.66 13.78
CA TYR A 356 1.19 0.21 13.48
C TYR A 356 0.14 0.31 14.59
N THR A 357 0.18 -0.55 15.62
CA THR A 357 -0.68 -0.40 16.81
C THR A 357 -0.44 0.93 17.54
N LYS A 358 0.74 1.56 17.37
CA LYS A 358 1.09 2.87 17.93
C LYS A 358 0.06 3.97 17.59
N TYR A 359 -0.64 3.85 16.47
CA TYR A 359 -1.66 4.80 16.03
C TYR A 359 -3.02 4.66 16.74
N ASN A 360 -3.21 3.63 17.59
CA ASN A 360 -4.43 3.38 18.36
C ASN A 360 -5.70 3.33 17.47
N LYS A 361 -5.58 2.75 16.29
CA LYS A 361 -6.64 2.57 15.29
C LYS A 361 -6.66 1.12 14.82
N PRO A 362 -7.82 0.60 14.38
CA PRO A 362 -7.89 -0.69 13.70
C PRO A 362 -7.01 -0.69 12.44
N ILE A 363 -6.54 -1.87 12.07
CA ILE A 363 -5.58 -2.10 10.99
C ILE A 363 -6.27 -2.86 9.85
N TRP A 364 -6.12 -2.35 8.63
CA TRP A 364 -6.39 -3.09 7.40
C TRP A 364 -5.05 -3.42 6.75
N VAL A 365 -4.74 -4.71 6.62
CA VAL A 365 -3.60 -5.20 5.84
C VAL A 365 -4.01 -5.15 4.37
N SER A 366 -3.93 -3.96 3.78
CA SER A 366 -4.39 -3.69 2.41
C SER A 366 -3.58 -4.44 1.36
N GLU A 367 -2.33 -4.80 1.69
CA GLU A 367 -1.55 -5.79 0.96
C GLU A 367 -0.72 -6.66 1.90
N PHE A 368 -0.55 -7.93 1.54
CA PHE A 368 0.59 -8.72 2.01
C PHE A 368 1.15 -9.64 0.92
N ALA A 369 2.47 -9.88 0.96
CA ALA A 369 3.16 -10.84 0.10
C ALA A 369 4.41 -11.43 0.76
N CYS A 370 4.80 -12.63 0.32
CA CYS A 370 6.06 -13.24 0.76
C CYS A 370 7.22 -12.59 0.01
N VAL A 371 7.98 -11.75 0.70
CA VAL A 371 9.12 -11.00 0.13
C VAL A 371 10.28 -10.99 1.13
N ASN A 372 11.48 -11.35 0.69
CA ASN A 372 12.69 -11.04 1.42
C ASN A 372 12.99 -9.55 1.15
N ASP A 373 12.67 -8.67 2.09
CA ASP A 373 12.81 -7.22 1.93
C ASP A 373 14.19 -6.71 2.37
N GLN A 374 15.00 -7.55 3.03
CA GLN A 374 16.33 -7.22 3.55
C GLN A 374 17.37 -8.29 3.16
N PRO A 375 18.60 -7.91 2.77
CA PRO A 375 19.12 -6.55 2.56
C PRO A 375 18.70 -5.94 1.20
N SER A 376 17.88 -6.65 0.42
CA SER A 376 17.44 -6.25 -0.91
C SER A 376 16.09 -6.89 -1.23
N TRP A 377 15.17 -6.14 -1.83
CA TRP A 377 13.87 -6.63 -2.27
C TRP A 377 13.97 -7.84 -3.21
N SER A 378 13.50 -9.00 -2.76
CA SER A 378 13.45 -10.24 -3.51
C SER A 378 12.22 -11.07 -3.11
N PRO A 379 11.19 -11.16 -3.98
CA PRO A 379 10.03 -12.01 -3.72
C PRO A 379 10.42 -13.45 -3.42
N CYS A 380 9.67 -14.13 -2.54
CA CYS A 380 9.89 -15.54 -2.27
C CYS A 380 9.70 -16.36 -3.55
N THR A 381 10.53 -17.39 -3.74
CA THR A 381 10.48 -18.30 -4.90
C THR A 381 10.30 -19.76 -4.50
N ASP A 382 10.45 -20.08 -3.22
CA ASP A 382 10.16 -21.41 -2.68
C ASP A 382 8.65 -21.54 -2.36
N GLN A 383 7.99 -22.49 -3.02
CA GLN A 383 6.54 -22.65 -2.89
C GLN A 383 6.12 -23.14 -1.50
N ASP A 384 6.93 -23.92 -0.80
CA ASP A 384 6.60 -24.42 0.54
C ASP A 384 6.78 -23.32 1.60
N GLN A 385 7.76 -22.44 1.44
CA GLN A 385 7.87 -21.18 2.18
C GLN A 385 6.63 -20.31 1.96
N ILE A 386 6.24 -20.06 0.70
CA ILE A 386 5.04 -19.26 0.37
C ILE A 386 3.78 -19.88 0.97
N ASN A 387 3.62 -21.20 0.86
CA ASN A 387 2.47 -21.91 1.41
C ASN A 387 2.38 -21.73 2.93
N SER A 388 3.51 -21.92 3.63
CA SER A 388 3.59 -21.76 5.08
C SER A 388 3.31 -20.31 5.50
N PHE A 389 3.91 -19.35 4.79
CA PHE A 389 3.72 -17.92 5.00
C PHE A 389 2.25 -17.50 4.86
N ILE A 390 1.54 -17.99 3.84
CA ILE A 390 0.12 -17.71 3.64
C ILE A 390 -0.71 -18.24 4.82
N TYR A 391 -0.57 -19.52 5.18
CA TYR A 391 -1.35 -20.12 6.28
C TYR A 391 -1.10 -19.44 7.63
N ASP A 392 0.16 -19.14 7.95
CA ASP A 392 0.51 -18.53 9.23
C ASP A 392 0.10 -17.05 9.30
N SER A 393 0.20 -16.31 8.19
CA SER A 393 -0.27 -14.92 8.10
C SER A 393 -1.79 -14.82 8.23
N VAL A 394 -2.55 -15.63 7.48
CA VAL A 394 -4.02 -15.70 7.59
C VAL A 394 -4.45 -16.03 9.03
N ARG A 395 -3.84 -17.03 9.65
CA ARG A 395 -4.14 -17.40 11.05
C ARG A 395 -3.84 -16.27 12.03
N TYR A 396 -2.76 -15.52 11.83
CA TYR A 396 -2.42 -14.37 12.67
C TYR A 396 -3.39 -13.20 12.45
N PHE A 397 -3.69 -12.82 11.21
CA PHE A 397 -4.61 -11.72 10.92
C PHE A 397 -6.04 -12.00 11.41
N GLU A 398 -6.51 -13.25 11.34
CA GLU A 398 -7.80 -13.63 11.92
C GLU A 398 -7.81 -13.56 13.45
N SER A 399 -6.77 -14.08 14.11
CA SER A 399 -6.70 -14.06 15.58
C SER A 399 -6.30 -12.73 16.20
N HIS A 400 -5.64 -11.82 15.47
CA HIS A 400 -5.18 -10.55 16.00
C HIS A 400 -6.34 -9.53 16.09
N PRO A 401 -6.62 -8.93 17.27
CA PRO A 401 -7.81 -8.12 17.49
C PRO A 401 -7.76 -6.75 16.81
N SER A 402 -6.56 -6.19 16.58
CA SER A 402 -6.38 -4.91 15.88
C SER A 402 -6.59 -5.02 14.38
N VAL A 403 -6.36 -6.20 13.78
CA VAL A 403 -6.51 -6.42 12.34
C VAL A 403 -7.98 -6.74 12.06
N VAL A 404 -8.63 -5.89 11.25
CA VAL A 404 -10.06 -5.99 10.93
C VAL A 404 -10.32 -6.22 9.43
N ALA A 405 -9.28 -6.20 8.60
CA ALA A 405 -9.28 -6.76 7.25
C ALA A 405 -7.86 -7.13 6.79
N TYR A 406 -7.73 -8.06 5.85
CA TYR A 406 -6.48 -8.37 5.15
C TYR A 406 -6.71 -8.90 3.74
N GLY A 407 -5.85 -8.55 2.78
CA GLY A 407 -5.90 -9.03 1.41
C GLY A 407 -4.49 -9.29 0.86
N PRO A 408 -4.20 -10.48 0.29
CA PRO A 408 -2.93 -10.72 -0.37
C PRO A 408 -2.83 -9.86 -1.62
N SER A 409 -1.63 -9.39 -1.93
CA SER A 409 -1.38 -8.62 -3.15
C SER A 409 -1.29 -9.53 -4.35
N ASN A 410 -2.05 -9.23 -5.40
CA ASN A 410 -1.87 -9.75 -6.76
C ASN A 410 -1.27 -8.66 -7.67
N GLY A 411 -0.53 -7.71 -7.07
CA GLY A 411 0.17 -6.64 -7.76
C GLY A 411 1.43 -7.09 -8.52
N MET A 412 2.04 -6.16 -9.23
CA MET A 412 3.27 -6.42 -10.02
C MET A 412 4.52 -6.45 -9.12
N GLY A 413 5.60 -7.07 -9.61
CA GLY A 413 6.90 -7.06 -8.91
C GLY A 413 7.08 -8.14 -7.84
N LEU A 414 6.14 -9.09 -7.75
CA LEU A 414 6.13 -10.18 -6.76
C LEU A 414 6.67 -11.52 -7.31
N GLY A 415 7.34 -11.50 -8.47
CA GLY A 415 7.88 -12.69 -9.13
C GLY A 415 6.81 -13.62 -9.70
N ASP A 416 7.22 -14.82 -10.11
CA ASP A 416 6.35 -15.75 -10.87
C ASP A 416 5.70 -16.86 -10.01
N VAL A 417 6.07 -16.96 -8.72
CA VAL A 417 5.58 -18.01 -7.81
C VAL A 417 4.52 -17.49 -6.84
N TRP A 418 4.64 -16.23 -6.39
CA TRP A 418 3.66 -15.59 -5.52
C TRP A 418 2.27 -15.37 -6.15
N PRO A 419 2.13 -14.89 -7.42
CA PRO A 419 0.85 -14.47 -7.97
C PRO A 419 -0.26 -15.50 -7.76
N LEU A 420 -1.43 -15.03 -7.29
CA LEU A 420 -2.54 -15.91 -6.93
C LEU A 420 -3.24 -16.47 -8.17
N THR A 421 -3.08 -15.81 -9.31
CA THR A 421 -3.70 -16.19 -10.59
C THR A 421 -2.68 -16.18 -11.71
N ASP A 422 -2.80 -17.14 -12.63
CA ASP A 422 -1.98 -17.19 -13.84
C ASP A 422 -2.47 -16.21 -14.93
N SER A 423 -1.81 -16.20 -16.08
CA SER A 423 -2.17 -15.36 -17.23
C SER A 423 -3.48 -15.73 -17.91
N ASN A 424 -4.10 -16.87 -17.57
CA ASN A 424 -5.43 -17.26 -18.01
C ASN A 424 -6.52 -16.81 -17.02
N GLY A 425 -6.13 -16.27 -15.86
CA GLY A 425 -7.03 -15.90 -14.77
C GLY A 425 -7.34 -17.06 -13.80
N GLU A 426 -6.67 -18.21 -13.95
CA GLU A 426 -6.88 -19.41 -13.14
C GLU A 426 -6.02 -19.42 -11.87
N LEU A 427 -6.47 -20.11 -10.82
CA LEU A 427 -5.73 -20.17 -9.55
C LEU A 427 -4.39 -20.91 -9.67
N THR A 428 -3.31 -20.24 -9.28
CA THR A 428 -1.98 -20.86 -9.08
C THR A 428 -1.96 -21.74 -7.83
N THR A 429 -0.82 -22.36 -7.52
CA THR A 429 -0.61 -23.03 -6.22
C THR A 429 -0.79 -22.04 -5.07
N SER A 430 -0.18 -20.86 -5.14
CA SER A 430 -0.29 -19.80 -4.12
C SER A 430 -1.74 -19.31 -3.96
N GLY A 431 -2.48 -19.14 -5.06
CA GLY A 431 -3.92 -18.80 -5.02
C GLY A 431 -4.78 -19.88 -4.37
N LYS A 432 -4.51 -21.16 -4.67
CA LYS A 432 -5.18 -22.30 -4.02
C LYS A 432 -4.86 -22.38 -2.53
N THR A 433 -3.61 -22.15 -2.14
CA THR A 433 -3.22 -22.11 -0.71
C THR A 433 -3.96 -20.99 0.01
N TYR A 434 -4.06 -19.79 -0.57
CA TYR A 434 -4.83 -18.70 0.05
C TYR A 434 -6.31 -19.06 0.17
N LEU A 435 -6.92 -19.58 -0.89
CA LEU A 435 -8.32 -20.03 -0.89
C LEU A 435 -8.58 -21.06 0.21
N TYR A 436 -7.74 -22.09 0.33
CA TYR A 436 -7.87 -23.11 1.39
C TYR A 436 -7.66 -22.55 2.79
N ALA A 437 -6.79 -21.55 2.97
CA ALA A 437 -6.57 -20.90 4.26
C ALA A 437 -7.81 -20.12 4.72
N ILE A 438 -8.53 -19.46 3.82
CA ILE A 438 -9.74 -18.68 4.14
C ILE A 438 -11.05 -19.50 4.11
N GLN A 439 -11.06 -20.65 3.45
CA GLN A 439 -12.20 -21.57 3.41
C GLN A 439 -12.54 -22.24 4.76
N GLY A 440 -11.57 -22.28 5.68
CA GLY A 440 -11.71 -22.91 7.00
C GLY A 440 -12.12 -21.98 8.13
N LEU A 441 -12.59 -20.76 7.83
CA LEU A 441 -12.87 -19.67 8.79
C LEU A 441 -14.37 -19.52 9.11
#